data_AF-A0A2U2DD67-F1
#
_entry.id   AF-A0A2U2DD67-F1
#
_cell.length_a   1.000
_cell.length_b   1.000
_cell.length_c   1.000
_cell.angle_alpha   90.00
_cell.angle_beta   90.00
_cell.angle_gamma   90.00
#
_symmetry.space_group_name_H-M   'P 1'
#
loop_
_entity.id
_entity.type
_entity.pdbx_description
1 polymer ?
#
loop_
_entity_poly.entity_id
_entity_poly.type
_entity_poly.pdbx_seq_one_letter_code
_entity_poly.pdbx_strand_id
1 'polypeptide(L)'
;MGMSGVKVSGKVKWFNNAKGYGFIIEDGKNEDLFAHFSAITMEGYKTLKAGQPVDFEIIQGPKGLHAVAICAQCEKHEVHTHGAATTASAGETKSGESAKVLA
;
A
#
# COMPACT_ATOMS: atom_id res chain seq x y z
N MET A 1 25.09 -20.92 15.76
CA MET A 1 25.22 -19.45 15.68
C MET A 1 23.96 -18.93 15.01
N GLY A 2 22.98 -18.44 15.78
CA GLY A 2 21.73 -17.91 15.21
C GLY A 2 22.06 -16.69 14.38
N MET A 3 21.77 -16.72 13.08
CA MET A 3 21.81 -15.55 12.24
C MET A 3 20.67 -14.64 12.70
N SER A 4 20.94 -13.78 13.68
CA SER A 4 20.06 -12.67 14.02
C SER A 4 19.91 -11.83 12.75
N GLY A 5 18.73 -11.87 12.13
CA GLY A 5 18.42 -11.01 11.00
C GLY A 5 18.71 -9.57 11.38
N VAL A 6 19.58 -8.92 10.62
CA VAL A 6 19.99 -7.54 10.89
C VAL A 6 18.80 -6.65 10.54
N LYS A 7 18.24 -5.99 11.55
CA LYS A 7 17.24 -4.93 11.33
C LYS A 7 17.91 -3.74 10.68
N VAL A 8 17.33 -3.28 9.59
CA VAL A 8 17.77 -2.14 8.79
C VAL A 8 16.60 -1.17 8.60
N SER A 9 16.93 0.09 8.37
CA SER A 9 15.94 1.14 8.10
C SER A 9 16.01 1.57 6.65
N GLY A 10 14.88 2.04 6.12
CA GLY A 10 14.81 2.51 4.74
C GLY A 10 13.49 3.17 4.41
N LYS A 11 13.21 3.29 3.11
CA LYS A 11 12.01 3.96 2.60
C LYS A 11 11.32 3.11 1.54
N VAL A 12 10.00 3.12 1.57
CA VAL A 12 9.18 2.45 0.55
C VAL A 12 9.36 3.18 -0.78
N LYS A 13 9.87 2.50 -1.80
CA LYS A 13 9.98 3.05 -3.16
C LYS A 13 8.59 3.20 -3.77
N TRP A 14 7.82 2.11 -3.73
CA TRP A 14 6.43 2.06 -4.15
C TRP A 14 5.76 0.82 -3.56
N PHE A 15 4.45 0.87 -3.38
CA PHE A 15 3.65 -0.28 -2.95
C PHE A 15 2.29 -0.26 -3.64
N ASN A 16 1.89 -1.39 -4.21
CA ASN A 16 0.57 -1.55 -4.80
C ASN A 16 -0.34 -2.25 -3.80
N ASN A 17 -1.22 -1.48 -3.14
CA ASN A 17 -2.14 -1.98 -2.12
C ASN A 17 -3.14 -3.01 -2.69
N ALA A 18 -3.56 -2.87 -3.96
CA ALA A 18 -4.48 -3.82 -4.57
C ALA A 18 -3.82 -5.17 -4.88
N LYS A 19 -2.53 -5.16 -5.24
CA LYS A 19 -1.77 -6.39 -5.51
C LYS A 19 -1.05 -6.96 -4.28
N GLY A 20 -0.88 -6.17 -3.22
CA GLY A 20 -0.22 -6.58 -1.98
C GLY A 20 1.30 -6.72 -2.06
N TYR A 21 1.96 -6.06 -3.02
CA TYR A 21 3.42 -6.08 -3.12
C TYR A 21 4.01 -4.74 -3.57
N GLY A 22 5.28 -4.56 -3.30
CA GLY A 22 6.04 -3.37 -3.61
C GLY A 22 7.54 -3.55 -3.43
N PHE A 23 8.26 -2.44 -3.37
CA PHE A 23 9.70 -2.41 -3.14
C PHE A 23 10.07 -1.35 -2.11
N ILE A 24 11.11 -1.65 -1.34
CA ILE A 24 11.71 -0.81 -0.31
C ILE A 24 13.18 -0.62 -0.67
N ILE A 25 13.72 0.56 -0.41
CA ILE A 25 15.14 0.87 -0.55
C ILE A 25 15.71 1.11 0.85
N GLU A 26 16.79 0.42 1.19
CA GLU A 26 17.55 0.65 2.42
C GLU A 26 18.22 2.04 2.39
N ASP A 27 18.26 2.70 3.54
CA ASP A 27 18.91 4.01 3.64
C ASP A 27 20.39 3.94 3.26
N GLY A 28 20.86 4.88 2.44
CA GLY A 28 22.23 4.89 1.92
C GLY A 28 22.55 3.88 0.82
N LYS A 29 21.59 3.02 0.42
CA LYS A 29 21.73 2.09 -0.71
C LYS A 29 20.76 2.41 -1.84
N ASN A 30 20.94 1.74 -2.98
CA ASN A 30 20.06 1.85 -4.16
C ASN A 30 19.50 0.49 -4.59
N GLU A 31 19.53 -0.49 -3.69
CA GLU A 31 19.07 -1.84 -3.98
C GLU A 31 17.57 -1.98 -3.72
N ASP A 32 16.87 -2.58 -4.68
CA ASP A 32 15.43 -2.78 -4.64
C ASP A 32 15.11 -4.08 -3.86
N LEU A 33 14.53 -3.91 -2.67
CA LEU A 33 14.15 -5.02 -1.80
C LEU A 33 12.68 -5.35 -1.99
N PHE A 34 12.38 -6.60 -2.33
CA PHE A 34 11.00 -7.03 -2.55
C PHE A 34 10.21 -7.03 -1.24
N ALA A 35 9.07 -6.35 -1.22
CA ALA A 35 8.17 -6.27 -0.07
C ALA A 35 6.82 -6.89 -0.40
N HIS A 36 6.36 -7.82 0.43
CA HIS A 36 5.06 -8.48 0.30
C HIS A 36 4.17 -8.16 1.50
N PHE A 37 2.85 -8.05 1.32
CA PHE A 37 1.93 -7.73 2.41
C PHE A 37 2.05 -8.69 3.60
N SER A 38 2.36 -9.97 3.35
CA SER A 38 2.52 -10.97 4.41
C SER A 38 3.68 -10.65 5.35
N ALA A 39 4.72 -9.98 4.84
CA ALA A 39 5.88 -9.55 5.61
C ALA A 39 5.65 -8.28 6.45
N ILE A 40 4.53 -7.58 6.24
CA ILE A 40 4.18 -6.39 7.01
C ILE A 40 3.63 -6.81 8.38
N THR A 41 4.26 -6.29 9.43
CA THR A 41 3.92 -6.50 10.84
C THR A 41 3.10 -5.31 11.32
N MET A 42 1.80 -5.35 11.04
CA MET A 42 0.82 -4.32 11.40
C MET A 42 -0.53 -4.98 11.63
N GLU A 43 -1.32 -4.41 12.54
CA GLU A 43 -2.71 -4.78 12.75
C GLU A 43 -3.62 -4.11 11.71
N GLY A 44 -4.62 -4.85 11.21
CA GLY A 44 -5.56 -4.34 10.21
C GLY A 44 -5.03 -4.40 8.78
N TYR A 45 -5.27 -3.34 8.00
CA TYR A 45 -5.01 -3.34 6.57
C TYR A 45 -3.53 -3.08 6.25
N LYS A 46 -2.82 -4.16 5.87
CA LYS A 46 -1.37 -4.18 5.62
C LYS A 46 -0.99 -3.38 4.36
N THR A 47 -0.72 -2.10 4.56
CA THR A 47 -0.42 -1.14 3.48
C THR A 47 0.85 -0.36 3.74
N LEU A 48 1.45 0.13 2.67
CA LEU A 48 2.62 1.01 2.70
C LEU A 48 2.42 2.16 1.71
N LYS A 49 2.97 3.33 2.04
CA LYS A 49 2.95 4.52 1.18
C LYS A 49 4.34 4.76 0.60
N ALA A 50 4.44 5.20 -0.65
CA ALA A 50 5.71 5.60 -1.23
C ALA A 50 6.36 6.73 -0.40
N GLY A 51 7.67 6.64 -0.16
CA GLY A 51 8.44 7.54 0.69
C GLY A 51 8.30 7.28 2.20
N GLN A 52 7.42 6.38 2.64
CA GLN A 52 7.21 6.09 4.05
C GLN A 52 8.46 5.45 4.67
N PRO A 53 8.93 5.94 5.83
CA PRO A 53 10.03 5.33 6.57
C PRO A 53 9.59 4.00 7.19
N VAL A 54 10.43 2.99 7.08
CA VAL A 54 10.17 1.62 7.50
C VAL A 54 11.42 0.98 8.08
N ASP A 55 11.23 0.10 9.07
CA ASP A 55 12.24 -0.83 9.55
C ASP A 55 11.91 -2.23 9.04
N PHE A 56 12.92 -2.99 8.64
CA PHE A 56 12.74 -4.32 8.09
C PHE A 56 14.02 -5.14 8.25
N GLU A 57 13.95 -6.43 7.95
CA GLU A 57 15.10 -7.32 7.87
C GLU A 57 15.28 -7.76 6.43
N ILE A 58 16.54 -7.92 5.99
CA ILE A 58 16.87 -8.36 4.64
C ILE A 58 17.17 -9.86 4.65
N ILE A 59 16.48 -10.61 3.79
CA ILE A 59 16.76 -12.03 3.55
C ILE A 59 16.98 -12.28 2.06
N GLN A 60 17.79 -13.30 1.73
CA GLN A 60 17.87 -13.82 0.36
C GLN A 60 16.64 -14.68 0.07
N GLY A 61 15.85 -14.25 -0.91
CA GLY A 61 14.73 -15.00 -1.45
C GLY A 61 15.02 -15.53 -2.86
N PRO A 62 14.10 -16.34 -3.43
CA PRO A 62 14.25 -16.91 -4.76
C PRO A 62 14.24 -15.86 -5.89
N LYS A 63 13.79 -14.64 -5.62
CA LYS A 63 13.69 -13.54 -6.60
C LYS A 63 14.61 -12.36 -6.26
N GLY A 64 15.66 -12.61 -5.48
CA GLY A 64 16.57 -11.59 -4.98
C GLY A 64 16.30 -11.28 -3.51
N LEU A 65 16.67 -10.08 -3.08
CA LEU A 65 16.55 -9.69 -1.68
C LEU A 65 15.11 -9.32 -1.32
N HIS A 66 14.65 -9.83 -0.19
CA HIS A 66 13.31 -9.59 0.32
C HIS A 66 13.39 -8.81 1.64
N ALA A 67 12.49 -7.86 1.81
CA ALA A 67 12.23 -7.21 3.08
C ALA A 67 11.20 -8.04 3.88
N VAL A 68 11.57 -8.45 5.09
CA VAL A 68 10.70 -9.18 6.03
C VAL A 68 10.60 -8.46 7.36
N ALA A 69 9.64 -8.86 8.19
CA ALA A 69 9.36 -8.21 9.48
C ALA A 69 9.24 -6.68 9.34
N ILE A 70 8.54 -6.23 8.29
CA ILE A 70 8.44 -4.82 7.93
C ILE A 70 7.54 -4.12 8.94
N CYS A 71 8.09 -3.13 9.64
CA CYS A 71 7.38 -2.25 10.54
C CYS A 71 7.39 -0.84 9.95
N ALA A 72 6.22 -0.24 9.77
CA ALA A 72 6.13 1.17 9.44
C ALA A 72 6.62 2.02 10.63
N GLN A 73 7.59 2.91 10.40
CA GLN A 73 7.95 3.92 11.38
C GLN A 73 6.79 4.92 11.42
N CYS A 74 5.91 4.71 12.39
CA CYS A 74 4.67 5.45 12.52
C CYS A 74 4.97 6.87 13.02
N GLU A 75 4.99 7.84 12.11
CA GLU A 75 4.75 9.23 12.49
C GLU A 75 3.23 9.49 12.45
N LYS A 76 2.68 9.75 13.64
CA LYS A 76 1.31 10.09 14.03
C LYS A 76 0.20 9.98 12.97
N HIS A 77 -0.68 9.03 13.25
CA HIS A 77 -1.98 8.77 12.67
C HIS A 77 -2.88 10.03 12.59
N GLU A 78 -2.90 10.71 11.44
CA GLU A 78 -4.07 11.50 11.05
C GLU A 78 -4.98 10.63 10.20
N VAL A 79 -6.14 10.34 10.77
CA VAL A 79 -7.19 9.44 10.29
C VAL A 79 -7.60 9.83 8.87
N HIS A 80 -7.11 9.11 7.87
CA HIS A 80 -7.80 9.06 6.59
C HIS A 80 -8.99 8.12 6.78
N THR A 81 -10.14 8.71 7.11
CA THR A 81 -11.43 8.03 7.10
C THR A 81 -11.56 7.25 5.80
N HIS A 82 -11.66 5.92 5.92
CA HIS A 82 -11.95 5.05 4.80
C HIS A 82 -13.41 5.34 4.42
N GLY A 83 -13.60 6.31 3.54
CA GLY A 83 -14.88 6.59 2.91
C GLY A 83 -15.29 5.35 2.16
N ALA A 84 -16.25 4.63 2.75
CA ALA A 84 -16.96 3.53 2.13
C ALA A 84 -17.57 4.03 0.81
N ALA A 85 -16.99 3.63 -0.32
CA ALA A 85 -17.69 3.70 -1.60
C ALA A 85 -18.65 2.50 -1.68
N THR A 86 -19.80 2.65 -1.03
CA THR A 86 -20.97 1.80 -1.24
C THR A 86 -21.64 2.20 -2.56
N THR A 87 -21.62 1.26 -3.51
CA THR A 87 -22.68 0.89 -4.45
C THR A 87 -23.74 1.93 -4.83
N ALA A 88 -23.78 2.33 -6.11
CA ALA A 88 -25.04 2.53 -6.83
C ALA A 88 -24.86 2.35 -8.35
N SER A 89 -25.65 1.43 -8.88
CA SER A 89 -25.85 1.05 -10.27
C SER A 89 -26.91 1.95 -10.94
N ALA A 90 -27.00 1.84 -12.28
CA ALA A 90 -28.01 2.40 -13.19
C ALA A 90 -27.86 3.91 -13.47
N GLY A 91 -27.68 4.39 -14.71
CA GLY A 91 -28.20 3.88 -15.98
C GLY A 91 -29.66 4.29 -16.13
N GLU A 92 -29.93 5.48 -16.67
CA GLU A 92 -31.10 5.73 -17.53
C GLU A 92 -31.00 7.12 -18.17
N THR A 93 -31.08 7.16 -19.51
CA THR A 93 -31.25 8.35 -20.33
C THR A 93 -32.71 8.45 -20.74
N LYS A 94 -33.39 9.57 -20.44
CA LYS A 94 -34.47 10.14 -21.26
C LYS A 94 -34.99 11.44 -20.62
N SER A 95 -34.60 12.58 -21.21
CA SER A 95 -35.38 13.82 -21.10
C SER A 95 -35.99 14.07 -22.47
N GLY A 96 -37.23 13.66 -22.62
CA GLY A 96 -38.03 13.82 -23.81
C GLY A 96 -39.49 13.71 -23.41
N GLU A 97 -39.98 14.73 -22.70
CA GLU A 97 -41.41 14.91 -22.47
C GLU A 97 -41.85 16.11 -23.32
N SER A 98 -42.76 15.82 -24.24
CA SER A 98 -43.43 16.77 -25.10
C SER A 98 -44.73 17.23 -24.45
N ALA A 99 -45.02 18.53 -24.47
CA ALA A 99 -46.38 19.08 -24.41
C ALA A 99 -46.32 20.47 -25.07
N LYS A 100 -46.96 20.73 -26.24
CA LYS A 100 -48.39 21.00 -26.44
C LYS A 100 -48.91 21.97 -25.36
N VAL A 101 -49.55 23.11 -25.59
CA VAL A 101 -50.44 23.60 -26.65
C VAL A 101 -51.01 24.97 -26.18
N LEU A 102 -51.41 25.85 -27.13
CA LEU A 102 -52.44 26.91 -27.03
C LEU A 102 -52.15 28.16 -26.16
N ALA A 103 -52.05 29.34 -26.79
CA ALA A 103 -53.12 30.32 -27.00
C ALA A 103 -52.56 31.59 -27.66
#